data_AF-A0A0N5AML0-F1
#
_entry.id   AF-A0A0N5AML0-F1
#
_cell.length_a   1.000
_cell.length_b   1.000
_cell.length_c   1.000
_cell.angle_alpha   90.00
_cell.angle_beta   90.00
_cell.angle_gamma   90.00
#
_symmetry.space_group_name_H-M   'P 1'
#
loop_
_entity.id
_entity.type
_entity.pdbx_description
1 polymer ?
#
loop_
_entity_poly.entity_id
_entity_poly.type
_entity_poly.pdbx_seq_one_letter_code
_entity_poly.pdbx_strand_id
1 'polypeptide(L)'
;MFQRKFNVFLLSLLYFGSKHLCVQSVRPTTLPCAALIHQYPLSSPSVNSDTDDFAQHSESSGYEPPIYDEFIATVSPFNFSAKPVDKLFSLKNCSNINSTCSFNDTNYVIDIDDTLSLAFCEPVKQTLLRDCQNTDELIRVVGAIHNSGEALTSVQQIFIFCKCDRKYRRTDVELWTDGLYAFVYKCA
;
A
#
# COMPACT_ATOMS: atom_id res chain seq x y z
N MET A 1 -14.26 -31.91 85.27
CA MET A 1 -15.61 -31.79 84.68
C MET A 1 -15.39 -31.35 83.23
N PHE A 2 -15.38 -32.30 82.29
CA PHE A 2 -16.40 -32.47 81.22
C PHE A 2 -16.61 -31.20 80.37
N GLN A 3 -16.70 -31.19 79.04
CA GLN A 3 -16.43 -32.09 77.91
C GLN A 3 -17.04 -31.34 76.70
N ARG A 4 -16.49 -31.52 75.47
CA ARG A 4 -17.22 -31.57 74.18
C ARG A 4 -17.78 -30.24 73.60
N LYS A 5 -17.87 -30.03 72.28
CA LYS A 5 -17.53 -30.77 71.04
C LYS A 5 -17.82 -29.87 69.82
N PHE A 6 -17.07 -30.15 68.74
CA PHE A 6 -17.44 -30.19 67.31
C PHE A 6 -17.82 -28.89 66.57
N ASN A 7 -17.04 -28.44 65.58
CA ASN A 7 -16.93 -28.90 64.18
C ASN A 7 -18.18 -28.58 63.34
N VAL A 8 -18.03 -27.82 62.25
CA VAL A 8 -18.56 -28.07 60.88
C VAL A 8 -18.47 -26.79 60.01
N PHE A 9 -17.64 -26.89 58.95
CA PHE A 9 -17.78 -26.37 57.58
C PHE A 9 -18.14 -24.91 57.30
N LEU A 10 -17.27 -24.23 56.54
CA LEU A 10 -17.41 -23.94 55.08
C LEU A 10 -16.33 -22.90 54.69
N LEU A 11 -15.19 -23.28 54.12
CA LEU A 11 -15.00 -23.37 52.67
C LEU A 11 -15.74 -22.28 51.88
N SER A 12 -15.06 -21.14 51.71
CA SER A 12 -15.32 -20.13 50.68
C SER A 12 -13.97 -19.82 50.01
N LEU A 13 -13.33 -20.77 49.31
CA LEU A 13 -13.47 -20.97 47.87
C LEU A 13 -13.70 -19.68 47.07
N LEU A 14 -12.57 -19.07 46.68
CA LEU A 14 -12.23 -18.73 45.29
C LEU A 14 -13.40 -18.26 44.40
N TYR A 15 -13.71 -16.97 44.37
CA TYR A 15 -14.51 -16.30 43.33
C TYR A 15 -14.46 -14.80 43.67
N PHE A 16 -13.98 -13.84 42.88
CA PHE A 16 -14.01 -13.65 41.43
C PHE A 16 -12.89 -12.68 41.04
N GLY A 17 -12.32 -12.88 39.84
CA GLY A 17 -11.75 -11.78 39.08
C GLY A 17 -10.24 -11.78 38.94
N SER A 18 -9.63 -12.92 38.58
CA SER A 18 -8.48 -12.86 37.66
C SER A 18 -8.94 -12.07 36.44
N LYS A 19 -8.63 -10.78 36.41
CA LYS A 19 -8.61 -10.02 35.17
C LYS A 19 -7.49 -10.66 34.36
N HIS A 20 -7.86 -11.65 33.54
CA HIS A 20 -7.13 -11.96 32.34
C HIS A 20 -7.08 -10.63 31.56
N LEU A 21 -6.04 -9.85 31.79
CA LEU A 21 -5.48 -9.08 30.71
C LEU A 21 -5.08 -10.15 29.70
N CYS A 22 -5.96 -10.37 28.72
CA CYS A 22 -5.52 -10.68 27.39
C CYS A 22 -4.59 -9.52 27.01
N VAL A 23 -3.32 -9.62 27.41
CA VAL A 23 -2.23 -9.06 26.64
C VAL A 23 -2.31 -9.84 25.34
N GLN A 24 -3.16 -9.36 24.42
CA GLN A 24 -2.95 -9.64 23.02
C GLN A 24 -1.50 -9.23 22.81
N SER A 25 -0.63 -10.22 22.69
CA SER A 25 0.72 -10.02 22.20
C SER A 25 0.52 -9.36 20.84
N VAL A 26 0.61 -8.02 20.83
CA VAL A 26 0.66 -7.23 19.61
C VAL A 26 1.98 -7.67 18.99
N ARG A 27 1.94 -8.71 18.16
CA ARG A 27 3.07 -9.03 17.30
C ARG A 27 3.41 -7.72 16.59
N PRO A 28 4.67 -7.26 16.66
CA PRO A 28 5.05 -6.04 15.99
C PRO A 28 4.64 -6.19 14.53
N THR A 29 3.81 -5.29 14.03
CA THR A 29 3.39 -5.28 12.64
C THR A 29 4.65 -5.21 11.79
N THR A 30 4.95 -6.31 11.10
CA THR A 30 6.16 -6.44 10.32
C THR A 30 6.00 -5.60 9.06
N LEU A 31 6.53 -4.37 9.10
CA LEU A 31 6.62 -3.49 7.93
C LEU A 31 7.37 -4.17 6.77
N PRO A 32 7.18 -3.74 5.52
CA PRO A 32 8.02 -4.19 4.41
C PRO A 32 9.49 -3.85 4.65
N CYS A 33 10.38 -4.69 4.13
CA CYS A 33 11.83 -4.52 4.24
C CYS A 33 12.45 -3.81 3.04
N ALA A 34 11.81 -3.91 1.87
CA ALA A 34 12.22 -3.21 0.67
C ALA A 34 11.01 -2.89 -0.22
N ALA A 35 11.21 -1.93 -1.11
CA ALA A 35 10.28 -1.58 -2.19
C ALA A 35 11.02 -1.64 -3.52
N LEU A 36 10.34 -2.14 -4.56
CA LEU A 36 10.81 -2.18 -5.92
C LEU A 36 9.90 -1.28 -6.76
N ILE A 37 10.47 -0.22 -7.33
CA ILE A 37 9.76 0.66 -8.26
C ILE A 37 10.05 0.21 -9.69
N HIS A 38 9.00 -0.06 -10.46
CA HIS A 38 9.06 -0.34 -11.88
C HIS A 38 8.86 0.97 -12.67
N GLN A 39 9.95 1.53 -13.19
CA GLN A 39 9.88 2.77 -13.97
C GLN A 39 9.66 2.46 -15.45
N TYR A 40 8.47 2.76 -15.94
CA TYR A 40 8.12 2.60 -17.34
C TYR A 40 8.48 3.85 -18.15
N PRO A 41 8.88 3.69 -19.43
CA PRO A 41 9.05 4.82 -20.32
C PRO A 41 7.70 5.50 -20.58
N LEU A 42 7.74 6.80 -20.90
CA LEU A 42 6.55 7.51 -21.33
C LEU A 42 6.04 6.93 -22.65
N SER A 43 4.72 6.77 -22.76
CA SER A 43 4.05 6.52 -24.02
C SER A 43 4.33 7.71 -24.92
N SER A 44 4.87 7.46 -26.12
CA SER A 44 4.92 8.50 -27.15
C SER A 44 3.51 9.05 -27.35
N PRO A 45 3.31 10.38 -27.47
CA PRO A 45 2.00 10.89 -27.85
C PRO A 45 1.62 10.20 -29.16
N SER A 46 0.52 9.45 -29.15
CA SER A 46 -0.10 8.99 -30.39
C SER A 46 -0.57 10.25 -31.11
N VAL A 47 0.29 10.80 -31.97
CA VAL A 47 -0.17 11.60 -33.09
C VAL A 47 -1.02 10.62 -33.88
N ASN A 48 -2.33 10.67 -33.69
CA ASN A 48 -3.27 10.13 -34.67
C ASN A 48 -3.16 11.04 -35.89
N SER A 49 -2.06 10.89 -36.63
CA SER A 49 -1.88 11.44 -37.97
C SER A 49 -2.48 10.42 -38.92
N ASP A 50 -3.80 10.43 -39.04
CA ASP A 50 -4.48 9.89 -40.21
C ASP A 50 -5.75 10.72 -40.43
N THR A 51 -5.65 11.62 -41.42
CA THR A 51 -6.72 12.31 -42.19
C THR A 51 -7.60 13.33 -41.41
N ASP A 52 -7.67 14.63 -41.73
CA ASP A 52 -7.70 15.27 -43.04
C ASP A 52 -7.17 16.73 -43.06
N ASP A 53 -6.73 17.07 -44.25
CA ASP A 53 -6.25 18.34 -44.79
C ASP A 53 -7.27 19.50 -44.65
N PHE A 54 -7.11 20.40 -43.67
CA PHE A 54 -7.61 21.78 -43.79
C PHE A 54 -6.93 22.79 -42.84
N ALA A 55 -6.45 23.88 -43.45
CA ALA A 55 -6.17 25.20 -42.87
C ALA A 55 -4.87 25.40 -42.06
N GLN A 56 -3.81 25.66 -42.83
CA GLN A 56 -2.96 26.85 -42.67
C GLN A 56 -3.68 28.06 -42.03
N HIS A 57 -2.96 28.70 -41.09
CA HIS A 57 -3.11 30.09 -40.63
C HIS A 57 -4.49 30.54 -40.11
N SER A 58 -4.58 30.75 -38.79
CA SER A 58 -5.36 31.87 -38.27
C SER A 58 -4.92 32.24 -36.85
N GLU A 59 -4.22 33.37 -36.73
CA GLU A 59 -4.47 34.25 -35.59
C GLU A 59 -5.93 34.69 -35.68
N SER A 60 -6.80 34.29 -34.74
CA SER A 60 -8.12 34.88 -34.59
C SER A 60 -8.59 34.83 -33.15
N SER A 61 -9.04 35.99 -32.72
CA SER A 61 -9.64 36.38 -31.47
C SER A 61 -10.99 35.71 -31.19
N GLY A 62 -11.23 35.42 -29.90
CA GLY A 62 -12.56 35.47 -29.30
C GLY A 62 -13.42 34.21 -29.38
N TYR A 63 -13.71 33.68 -28.19
CA TYR A 63 -14.77 32.72 -27.86
C TYR A 63 -14.58 31.29 -28.36
N GLU A 64 -13.81 30.52 -27.59
CA GLU A 64 -13.91 29.07 -27.57
C GLU A 64 -15.03 28.66 -26.60
N PRO A 65 -16.07 27.94 -27.04
CA PRO A 65 -17.11 27.43 -26.15
C PRO A 65 -16.51 26.34 -25.25
N PRO A 66 -16.91 26.22 -23.97
CA PRO A 66 -16.40 25.17 -23.10
C PRO A 66 -16.90 23.81 -23.63
N ILE A 67 -15.99 23.02 -24.18
CA ILE A 67 -16.24 21.61 -24.51
C ILE A 67 -16.32 20.87 -23.16
N TYR A 68 -17.54 20.51 -22.74
CA TYR A 68 -17.78 19.74 -21.52
C TYR A 68 -17.74 18.22 -21.80
N ASP A 69 -17.01 17.52 -20.93
CA ASP A 69 -17.21 16.13 -20.47
C ASP A 69 -17.44 15.02 -21.52
N GLU A 70 -16.52 14.91 -22.47
CA GLU A 70 -16.16 13.59 -22.98
C GLU A 70 -15.19 12.98 -21.96
N PHE A 71 -15.52 11.82 -21.37
CA PHE A 71 -14.64 11.10 -20.45
C PHE A 71 -13.25 10.92 -21.08
N ILE A 72 -12.31 11.81 -20.77
CA ILE A 72 -10.90 11.55 -21.01
C ILE A 72 -10.59 10.39 -20.08
N ALA A 73 -10.65 9.16 -20.60
CA ALA A 73 -9.93 8.07 -19.98
C ALA A 73 -8.51 8.60 -19.86
N THR A 74 -8.08 8.95 -18.64
CA THR A 74 -6.73 9.42 -18.38
C THR A 74 -5.82 8.25 -18.73
N VAL A 75 -5.45 8.18 -20.01
CA VAL A 75 -4.52 7.18 -20.50
C VAL A 75 -3.24 7.51 -19.77
N SER A 76 -2.77 6.56 -18.96
CA SER A 76 -1.51 6.70 -18.25
C SER A 76 -0.44 7.19 -19.23
N PRO A 77 0.35 8.20 -18.85
CA PRO A 77 1.42 8.70 -19.70
C PRO A 77 2.54 7.67 -19.83
N PHE A 78 2.46 6.52 -19.16
CA PHE A 78 3.44 5.45 -19.19
C PHE A 78 3.04 4.29 -20.10
N ASN A 79 4.03 3.72 -20.78
CA ASN A 79 3.85 2.52 -21.59
C ASN A 79 4.12 1.27 -20.74
N PHE A 80 3.06 0.73 -20.13
CA PHE A 80 3.12 -0.51 -19.33
C PHE A 80 3.41 -1.78 -20.14
N SER A 81 3.36 -1.71 -21.47
CA SER A 81 3.75 -2.84 -22.34
C SER A 81 5.27 -2.89 -22.58
N ALA A 82 5.99 -1.81 -22.29
CA ALA A 82 7.45 -1.77 -22.40
C ALA A 82 8.12 -2.41 -21.18
N LYS A 83 9.40 -2.80 -21.33
CA LYS A 83 10.19 -3.31 -20.21
C LYS A 83 10.49 -2.18 -19.21
N PRO A 84 10.16 -2.32 -17.91
CA PRO A 84 10.48 -1.31 -16.92
C PRO A 84 11.96 -1.31 -16.55
N VAL A 85 12.40 -0.18 -15.99
CA VAL A 85 13.67 -0.05 -15.28
C VAL A 85 13.39 -0.14 -13.78
N ASP A 86 13.90 -1.19 -13.16
CA ASP A 86 13.63 -1.47 -11.75
C ASP A 86 14.58 -0.69 -10.83
N LYS A 87 14.02 -0.08 -9.79
CA LYS A 87 14.77 0.60 -8.73
C LYS A 87 14.41 0.02 -7.37
N LEU A 88 15.41 -0.57 -6.72
CA LEU A 88 15.28 -1.18 -5.40
C LEU A 88 15.58 -0.16 -4.30
N PHE A 89 14.68 -0.07 -3.32
CA PHE A 89 14.80 0.77 -2.13
C PHE A 89 14.77 -0.11 -0.88
N SER A 90 15.85 -0.06 -0.09
CA SER A 90 15.92 -0.74 1.21
C SER A 90 15.28 0.14 2.28
N LEU A 91 14.29 -0.40 2.99
CA LEU A 91 13.55 0.31 4.04
C LEU A 91 14.01 -0.10 5.44
N LYS A 92 14.26 -1.39 5.64
CA LYS A 92 14.82 -1.93 6.88
C LYS A 92 15.52 -3.26 6.64
N ASN A 93 16.44 -3.58 7.55
CA ASN A 93 17.10 -4.89 7.55
C ASN A 93 16.23 -5.92 8.28
N CYS A 94 16.25 -7.16 7.78
CA CYS A 94 15.62 -8.28 8.46
C CYS A 94 16.45 -8.70 9.69
N SER A 95 15.79 -8.87 10.83
CA SER A 95 16.48 -9.17 12.10
C SER A 95 16.91 -10.63 12.24
N ASN A 96 16.23 -11.57 11.56
CA ASN A 96 16.53 -12.99 11.67
C ASN A 96 17.53 -13.42 10.58
N ILE A 97 18.48 -14.28 10.95
CA ILE A 97 19.52 -14.76 10.04
C ILE A 97 18.96 -15.60 8.87
N ASN A 98 17.77 -16.19 9.06
CA ASN A 98 17.07 -17.00 8.06
C ASN A 98 16.04 -16.21 7.23
N SER A 99 15.75 -14.96 7.61
CA SER A 99 14.83 -14.11 6.84
C SER A 99 15.61 -13.31 5.80
N THR A 100 15.22 -13.43 4.54
CA THR A 100 15.81 -12.69 3.43
C THR A 100 14.79 -11.70 2.86
N CYS A 101 15.23 -10.45 2.71
CA CYS A 101 14.44 -9.45 1.99
C CYS A 101 14.67 -9.64 0.49
N SER A 102 13.76 -10.33 -0.20
CA SER A 102 13.93 -10.69 -1.60
C SER A 102 12.63 -10.62 -2.38
N PHE A 103 12.74 -10.30 -3.66
CA PHE A 103 11.64 -10.29 -4.62
C PHE A 103 11.52 -11.61 -5.41
N ASN A 104 12.36 -12.60 -5.11
CA ASN A 104 12.36 -13.87 -5.85
C ASN A 104 11.22 -14.83 -5.44
N ASP A 105 10.75 -14.73 -4.19
CA ASP A 105 9.67 -15.58 -3.68
C ASP A 105 8.38 -14.76 -3.53
N THR A 106 7.38 -15.10 -4.33
CA THR A 106 6.08 -14.41 -4.35
C THR A 106 5.33 -14.51 -3.03
N ASN A 107 5.66 -15.46 -2.15
CA ASN A 107 5.06 -15.54 -0.82
C ASN A 107 5.50 -14.41 0.11
N TYR A 108 6.59 -13.71 -0.21
CA TYR A 108 7.16 -12.61 0.55
C TYR A 108 6.94 -11.25 -0.12
N VAL A 109 6.27 -11.25 -1.28
CA VAL A 109 6.09 -10.05 -2.11
C VAL A 109 4.61 -9.69 -2.19
N ILE A 110 4.33 -8.40 -2.18
CA ILE A 110 3.02 -7.83 -2.50
C ILE A 110 3.21 -6.85 -3.64
N ASP A 111 2.52 -7.09 -4.74
CA ASP A 111 2.41 -6.12 -5.83
C ASP A 111 1.26 -5.16 -5.50
N ILE A 112 1.60 -3.88 -5.32
CA ILE A 112 0.63 -2.83 -4.98
C ILE A 112 -0.05 -2.34 -6.25
N ASP A 113 0.74 -1.98 -7.26
CA ASP A 113 0.27 -1.66 -8.60
C ASP A 113 1.35 -2.03 -9.62
N ASP A 114 1.13 -1.75 -10.90
CA ASP A 114 2.08 -2.06 -11.97
C ASP A 114 3.44 -1.39 -11.77
N THR A 115 3.53 -0.32 -10.96
CA THR A 115 4.74 0.46 -10.72
C THR A 115 5.46 0.15 -9.42
N LEU A 116 4.85 -0.63 -8.52
CA LEU A 116 5.35 -0.80 -7.15
C LEU A 116 5.09 -2.19 -6.57
N SER A 117 6.18 -2.85 -6.14
CA SER A 117 6.13 -4.08 -5.37
C SER A 117 6.85 -3.93 -4.04
N LEU A 118 6.37 -4.63 -3.00
CA LEU A 118 6.90 -4.58 -1.64
C LEU A 118 7.37 -5.97 -1.21
N ALA A 119 8.58 -6.06 -0.63
CA ALA A 119 9.10 -7.29 -0.07
C ALA A 119 9.05 -7.27 1.45
N PHE A 120 8.85 -8.44 2.05
CA PHE A 120 8.79 -8.67 3.50
C PHE A 120 9.87 -9.67 3.93
N CYS A 121 10.26 -9.61 5.21
CA CYS A 121 11.22 -10.55 5.79
C CYS A 121 10.62 -11.93 6.11
N GLU A 122 9.30 -11.98 6.26
CA GLU A 122 8.51 -13.17 6.58
C GLU A 122 7.38 -13.29 5.56
N PRO A 123 6.85 -14.51 5.33
CA PRO A 123 5.77 -14.70 4.38
C PRO A 123 4.61 -13.73 4.64
N VAL A 124 4.06 -13.14 3.58
CA VAL A 124 2.97 -12.15 3.66
C VAL A 124 1.79 -12.69 4.47
N LYS A 125 1.45 -13.97 4.32
CA LYS A 125 0.38 -14.63 5.08
C LYS A 125 0.63 -14.72 6.59
N GLN A 126 1.87 -14.59 7.03
CA GLN A 126 2.26 -14.59 8.45
C GLN A 126 2.43 -13.16 8.99
N THR A 127 2.87 -12.25 8.12
CA THR A 127 3.07 -10.82 8.40
C THR A 127 1.75 -10.05 8.45
N LEU A 128 0.94 -10.18 7.40
CA LEU A 128 -0.36 -9.53 7.24
C LEU A 128 -1.47 -10.57 7.42
N LEU A 129 -1.83 -10.78 8.68
CA LEU A 129 -2.82 -11.81 9.07
C LEU A 129 -4.27 -11.45 8.74
N ARG A 130 -4.54 -10.17 8.46
CA ARG A 130 -5.88 -9.66 8.22
C ARG A 130 -6.02 -9.21 6.78
N ASP A 131 -7.14 -9.59 6.18
CA ASP A 131 -7.59 -9.02 4.92
C ASP A 131 -8.24 -7.66 5.20
N CYS A 132 -8.00 -6.67 4.35
CA CYS A 132 -8.62 -5.37 4.54
C CYS A 132 -10.13 -5.49 4.28
N GLN A 133 -10.95 -5.23 5.30
CA GLN A 133 -12.39 -5.48 5.23
C GLN A 133 -13.20 -4.26 4.78
N ASN A 134 -12.67 -3.06 4.99
CA ASN A 134 -13.39 -1.80 4.77
C ASN A 134 -12.60 -0.86 3.86
N THR A 135 -13.31 0.11 3.27
CA THR A 135 -12.73 1.20 2.46
C THR A 135 -11.81 2.13 3.25
N ASP A 136 -11.90 2.11 4.58
CA ASP A 136 -11.18 3.02 5.47
C ASP A 136 -9.79 2.49 5.85
N GLU A 137 -9.52 1.21 5.59
CA GLU A 137 -8.21 0.61 5.80
C GLU A 137 -7.32 0.94 4.60
N LEU A 138 -6.69 2.10 4.69
CA LEU A 138 -5.84 2.65 3.64
C LEU A 138 -4.39 2.24 3.81
N ILE A 139 -3.77 1.88 2.70
CA ILE A 139 -2.34 1.63 2.59
C ILE A 139 -1.71 2.89 2.05
N ARG A 140 -0.63 3.35 2.69
CA ARG A 140 0.09 4.56 2.27
C ARG A 140 1.53 4.23 1.91
N VAL A 141 1.96 4.69 0.75
CA VAL A 141 3.35 4.62 0.30
C VAL A 141 3.85 6.05 0.13
N VAL A 142 4.82 6.44 0.94
CA VAL A 142 5.35 7.81 0.99
C VAL A 142 6.69 7.87 0.27
N GLY A 143 6.84 8.84 -0.62
CA GLY A 143 8.08 9.04 -1.36
C GLY A 143 8.06 10.24 -2.31
N ALA A 144 9.13 10.38 -3.09
CA ALA A 144 9.18 11.41 -4.13
C ALA A 144 8.35 10.98 -5.34
N ILE A 145 7.58 11.93 -5.89
CA ILE A 145 6.71 11.70 -7.03
C ILE A 145 7.42 11.99 -8.35
N HIS A 146 7.03 11.31 -9.42
CA HIS A 146 7.43 11.66 -10.78
C HIS A 146 6.71 12.95 -11.22
N ASN A 147 7.31 13.71 -12.14
CA ASN A 147 6.72 14.97 -12.62
C ASN A 147 5.33 14.80 -13.28
N SER A 148 4.99 13.59 -13.72
CA SER A 148 3.65 13.27 -14.24
C SER A 148 2.57 13.17 -13.16
N GLY A 149 2.94 13.08 -11.88
CA GLY A 149 2.00 12.86 -10.77
C GLY A 149 1.47 11.43 -10.63
N GLU A 150 1.82 10.53 -11.56
CA GLU A 150 1.20 9.20 -11.64
C GLU A 150 2.06 8.04 -11.12
N ALA A 151 3.32 8.28 -10.79
CA ALA A 151 4.24 7.24 -10.30
C ALA A 151 5.18 7.80 -9.24
N LEU A 152 5.70 6.93 -8.37
CA LEU A 152 6.78 7.27 -7.44
C LEU A 152 8.14 7.12 -8.12
N THR A 153 9.08 7.98 -7.74
CA THR A 153 10.50 7.89 -8.15
C THR A 153 11.40 7.36 -7.04
N SER A 154 10.93 7.45 -5.78
CA SER A 154 11.57 6.84 -4.61
C SER A 154 10.52 6.49 -3.56
N VAL A 155 10.87 5.60 -2.63
CA VAL A 155 10.05 5.28 -1.45
C VAL A 155 10.87 5.53 -0.19
N GLN A 156 10.28 6.19 0.79
CA GLN A 156 10.88 6.43 2.12
C GLN A 156 10.15 5.70 3.23
N GLN A 157 8.82 5.71 3.21
CA GLN A 157 8.00 5.09 4.25
C GLN A 157 6.80 4.37 3.67
N ILE A 158 6.37 3.32 4.37
CA ILE A 158 5.20 2.54 3.99
C ILE A 158 4.39 2.23 5.24
N PHE A 159 3.08 2.46 5.14
CA PHE A 159 2.11 2.10 6.14
C PHE A 159 1.15 1.07 5.54
N ILE A 160 1.32 -0.19 5.94
CA ILE A 160 0.50 -1.32 5.51
C ILE A 160 0.24 -2.23 6.72
N PHE A 161 -1.03 -2.53 6.98
CA PHE A 161 -1.48 -3.27 8.16
C PHE A 161 -2.38 -4.47 7.83
N CYS A 162 -2.88 -4.54 6.61
CA CYS A 162 -3.73 -5.59 6.08
C CYS A 162 -3.35 -5.86 4.63
N LYS A 163 -3.80 -6.99 4.08
CA LYS A 163 -3.59 -7.35 2.67
C LYS A 163 -4.92 -7.36 1.90
N CYS A 164 -4.84 -7.19 0.59
CA CYS A 164 -5.97 -7.44 -0.31
C CYS A 164 -5.84 -8.84 -0.91
N ASP A 165 -6.93 -9.59 -0.99
CA ASP A 165 -6.95 -10.90 -1.66
C ASP A 165 -6.91 -10.82 -3.18
N ARG A 166 -7.32 -9.66 -3.73
CA ARG A 166 -7.40 -9.42 -5.18
C ARG A 166 -6.31 -8.46 -5.64
N LYS A 167 -6.63 -7.17 -5.64
CA LYS A 167 -5.76 -6.10 -6.12
C LYS A 167 -5.90 -4.88 -5.22
N TYR A 168 -4.89 -4.02 -5.27
CA TYR A 168 -4.97 -2.69 -4.70
C TYR A 168 -5.36 -1.70 -5.80
N ARG A 169 -6.05 -0.63 -5.43
CA ARG A 169 -6.39 0.49 -6.30
C ARG A 169 -5.93 1.77 -5.62
N ARG A 170 -5.14 2.57 -6.33
CA ARG A 170 -4.81 3.92 -5.89
C ARG A 170 -6.09 4.76 -5.84
N THR A 171 -6.30 5.46 -4.74
CA THR A 171 -7.47 6.33 -4.52
C THR A 171 -7.11 7.79 -4.50
N ASP A 172 -5.93 8.11 -3.97
CA ASP A 172 -5.52 9.48 -3.78
C ASP A 172 -3.99 9.62 -3.79
N VAL A 173 -3.53 10.84 -3.99
CA VAL A 173 -2.15 11.27 -3.85
C VAL A 173 -2.13 12.51 -2.95
N GLU A 174 -1.72 12.32 -1.71
CA GLU A 174 -1.74 13.36 -0.68
C GLU A 174 -0.35 14.02 -0.57
N LEU A 175 -0.31 15.33 -0.31
CA LEU A 175 0.93 16.02 0.08
C LEU A 175 1.41 15.49 1.44
N TRP A 176 2.70 15.19 1.53
CA TRP A 176 3.37 14.79 2.77
C TRP A 176 4.40 15.85 3.19
N THR A 177 5.04 15.66 4.35
CA THR A 177 6.09 16.56 4.82
C THR A 177 7.32 16.54 3.89
N ASP A 178 8.11 17.61 3.92
CA ASP A 178 9.40 17.70 3.23
C ASP A 178 9.34 17.53 1.69
N GLY A 179 8.22 17.91 1.08
CA GLY A 179 8.04 17.84 -0.38
C GLY A 179 7.80 16.43 -0.92
N LEU A 180 7.50 15.48 -0.03
CA LEU A 180 7.11 14.11 -0.39
C LEU A 180 5.60 14.03 -0.64
N TYR A 181 5.18 12.91 -1.21
CA TYR A 181 3.78 12.59 -1.45
C TYR A 181 3.45 11.20 -0.90
N ALA A 182 2.23 11.04 -0.42
CA ALA A 182 1.69 9.77 0.03
C ALA A 182 0.70 9.24 -1.01
N PHE A 183 1.05 8.12 -1.65
CA PHE A 183 0.14 7.40 -2.52
C PHE A 183 -0.75 6.53 -1.65
N VAL A 184 -2.05 6.74 -1.76
CA VAL A 184 -3.08 6.11 -0.94
C VAL A 184 -3.75 5.01 -1.74
N TYR A 185 -3.82 3.81 -1.17
CA TYR A 185 -4.37 2.61 -1.80
C TYR A 185 -5.45 1.97 -0.93
N LYS A 186 -6.42 1.33 -1.59
CA LYS A 186 -7.44 0.46 -0.97
C LYS A 186 -7.58 -0.85 -1.74
N CYS A 187 -8.29 -1.84 -1.20
CA CYS A 187 -8.65 -3.03 -1.97
C CYS A 187 -9.67 -2.71 -3.07
N ALA A 188 -9.50 -3.37 -4.22
CA ALA A 188 -10.35 -3.28 -5.41
C ALA A 188 -11.38 -4.42 -5.48
#